data_AF-A0A1G3KIM7-F1
#
_entry.id   AF-A0A1G3KIM7-F1
#
_cell.length_a   1.000
_cell.length_b   1.000
_cell.length_c   1.000
_cell.angle_alpha   90.00
_cell.angle_beta   90.00
_cell.angle_gamma   90.00
#
_symmetry.space_group_name_H-M   'P 1'
#
loop_
_entity.id
_entity.type
_entity.pdbx_description
1 polymer ?
#
loop_
_entity_poly.entity_id
_entity_poly.type
_entity_poly.pdbx_seq_one_letter_code
_entity_poly.pdbx_strand_id
1 'polypeptide(L)'
;MSKDLNTELYYNNKITKNSILSNKGILVVLSPNFLGKTFIIDKQKIIIGRSDECDFVIKDPLISKEHCQITIDDNEQFFIEDLGSRNSTYLNGKELKKKTQIFYTDKILIGDTITRFFIEEKLEKK
;
A
#
# COMPACT_ATOMS: atom_id res chain seq x y z
N MET A 1 -0.08 21.43 -11.37
CA MET A 1 -0.22 20.22 -10.53
C MET A 1 0.34 19.06 -11.35
N SER A 2 1.65 18.81 -11.22
CA SER A 2 2.33 17.76 -11.98
C SER A 2 1.80 16.41 -11.53
N LYS A 3 1.18 15.65 -12.43
CA LYS A 3 0.90 14.24 -12.18
C LYS A 3 2.24 13.53 -12.07
N ASP A 4 2.47 12.79 -10.99
CA ASP A 4 3.70 12.05 -10.79
C ASP A 4 3.92 11.05 -11.93
N LEU A 5 5.16 10.93 -12.40
CA LEU A 5 5.54 10.16 -13.59
C LEU A 5 5.01 8.71 -13.56
N ASN A 6 4.92 8.08 -12.37
CA ASN A 6 4.40 6.72 -12.21
C ASN A 6 2.87 6.63 -12.37
N THR A 7 2.15 7.64 -11.89
CA THR A 7 0.71 7.78 -12.08
C THR A 7 0.40 8.12 -13.54
N GLU A 8 1.20 9.01 -14.15
CA GLU A 8 1.09 9.34 -15.56
C GLU A 8 1.44 8.14 -16.46
N LEU A 9 2.44 7.32 -16.10
CA LEU A 9 2.74 6.04 -16.79
C LEU A 9 1.61 5.01 -16.66
N TYR A 10 0.89 4.98 -15.52
CA TYR A 10 -0.33 4.17 -15.38
C TYR A 10 -1.43 4.66 -16.34
N TYR A 11 -1.73 5.96 -16.33
CA TYR A 11 -2.70 6.58 -17.24
C TYR A 11 -2.30 6.41 -18.72
N ASN A 12 -1.02 6.51 -19.05
CA ASN A 12 -0.51 6.49 -20.42
C ASN A 12 -0.31 5.08 -20.99
N ASN A 13 -0.13 4.04 -20.16
CA ASN A 13 0.19 2.70 -20.66
C ASN A 13 -0.89 1.63 -20.47
N LYS A 14 -1.98 1.85 -19.70
CA LYS A 14 -2.96 0.77 -19.47
C LYS A 14 -4.44 1.15 -19.27
N ILE A 15 -4.89 2.36 -19.59
CA ILE A 15 -6.33 2.61 -19.63
C ILE A 15 -6.88 2.26 -21.01
N THR A 16 -7.47 1.07 -21.14
CA THR A 16 -8.55 0.89 -22.11
C THR A 16 -9.59 1.98 -21.83
N LYS A 17 -10.13 2.64 -22.87
CA LYS A 17 -11.00 3.84 -22.78
C LYS A 17 -12.19 3.81 -21.77
N ASN A 18 -12.46 2.69 -21.09
CA ASN A 18 -13.60 2.46 -20.19
C ASN A 18 -13.18 2.07 -18.75
N SER A 19 -12.03 2.56 -18.26
CA SER A 19 -11.55 2.26 -16.90
C SER A 19 -11.32 3.53 -16.09
N ILE A 20 -11.79 3.53 -14.84
CA ILE A 20 -11.58 4.58 -13.86
C ILE A 20 -10.89 4.02 -12.62
N LEU A 21 -9.95 4.77 -12.04
CA LEU A 21 -9.42 4.47 -10.72
C LEU A 21 -10.44 4.84 -9.66
N SER A 22 -10.60 3.98 -8.66
CA SER A 22 -11.35 4.28 -7.46
C SER A 22 -10.44 4.75 -6.33
N ASN A 23 -11.03 5.25 -5.24
CA ASN A 23 -10.28 5.75 -4.09
C ASN A 23 -9.93 4.66 -3.06
N LYS A 24 -9.93 3.39 -3.51
CA LYS A 24 -9.54 2.25 -2.67
C LYS A 24 -8.15 1.78 -3.04
N GLY A 25 -7.31 1.63 -2.03
CA GLY A 25 -5.99 1.04 -2.18
C GLY A 25 -6.05 -0.48 -2.01
N ILE A 26 -5.15 -1.20 -2.66
CA ILE A 26 -4.98 -2.65 -2.49
C ILE A 26 -3.49 -2.92 -2.24
N LEU A 27 -3.18 -3.63 -1.16
CA LEU A 27 -1.88 -4.26 -0.97
C LEU A 27 -1.97 -5.73 -1.32
N VAL A 28 -1.15 -6.16 -2.29
CA VAL A 28 -1.01 -7.57 -2.65
C VAL A 28 0.28 -8.11 -2.05
N VAL A 29 0.21 -9.18 -1.28
CA VAL A 29 1.39 -9.82 -0.72
C VAL A 29 2.05 -10.74 -1.74
N LEU A 30 3.36 -10.56 -1.91
CA LEU A 30 4.20 -11.26 -2.88
C LEU A 30 5.18 -12.25 -2.22
N SER A 31 5.35 -12.20 -0.89
CA SER A 31 6.20 -13.17 -0.18
C SER A 31 5.51 -14.55 -0.05
N PRO A 32 6.24 -15.68 -0.15
CA PRO A 32 5.67 -17.03 -0.19
C PRO A 32 4.70 -17.37 0.95
N ASN A 33 5.02 -16.97 2.18
CA ASN A 33 4.23 -17.31 3.38
C ASN A 33 2.79 -16.76 3.34
N PHE A 34 2.54 -15.74 2.53
CA PHE A 34 1.25 -15.06 2.43
C PHE A 34 0.90 -14.73 0.98
N LEU A 35 1.47 -15.46 0.02
CA LEU A 35 1.39 -15.13 -1.41
C LEU A 35 -0.07 -15.03 -1.88
N GLY A 36 -0.39 -13.94 -2.55
CA GLY A 36 -1.73 -13.70 -3.10
C GLY A 36 -2.75 -13.19 -2.09
N LYS A 37 -2.41 -13.11 -0.79
CA LYS A 37 -3.25 -12.41 0.18
C LYS A 37 -3.33 -10.94 -0.22
N THR A 38 -4.55 -10.43 -0.31
CA THR A 38 -4.82 -9.03 -0.61
C THR A 38 -5.41 -8.34 0.60
N PHE A 39 -5.08 -7.07 0.77
CA PHE A 39 -5.63 -6.23 1.81
C PHE A 39 -6.19 -4.96 1.18
N ILE A 40 -7.46 -4.67 1.47
CA ILE A 40 -8.17 -3.52 0.91
C ILE A 40 -8.09 -2.37 1.90
N ILE A 41 -7.62 -1.23 1.44
CA ILE A 41 -7.57 0.02 2.19
C ILE A 41 -8.91 0.74 1.96
N ASP A 42 -9.85 0.54 2.87
CA ASP A 42 -11.24 1.01 2.77
C ASP A 42 -11.64 2.09 3.80
N LYS A 43 -10.67 2.54 4.60
CA LYS A 43 -10.84 3.60 5.60
C LYS A 43 -9.64 4.55 5.63
N GLN A 44 -9.84 5.74 6.22
CA GLN A 44 -8.83 6.81 6.23
C GLN A 44 -7.50 6.44 6.89
N LYS A 45 -7.50 5.47 7.81
CA LYS A 45 -6.29 4.99 8.48
C LYS A 45 -6.41 3.50 8.73
N ILE A 46 -5.40 2.77 8.28
CA ILE A 46 -5.21 1.34 8.57
C ILE A 46 -3.89 1.12 9.28
N ILE A 47 -3.86 0.18 10.22
CA ILE A 47 -2.64 -0.25 10.92
C ILE A 47 -2.26 -1.65 10.45
N ILE A 48 -1.00 -1.83 10.08
CA ILE A 48 -0.40 -3.11 9.69
C ILE A 48 0.54 -3.55 10.79
N GLY A 49 0.39 -4.79 11.26
CA GLY A 49 1.19 -5.31 12.36
C GLY A 49 0.91 -6.77 12.65
N ARG A 50 1.59 -7.33 13.65
CA ARG A 50 1.38 -8.73 14.07
C ARG A 50 0.30 -8.89 15.15
N SER A 51 -0.08 -7.80 15.80
CA SER A 51 -1.14 -7.80 16.82
C SER A 51 -2.48 -8.15 16.18
N ASP A 52 -3.34 -8.87 16.90
CA ASP A 52 -4.71 -9.15 16.43
C ASP A 52 -5.60 -7.90 16.43
N GLU A 53 -5.15 -6.83 17.09
CA GLU A 53 -5.82 -5.52 17.10
C GLU A 53 -5.54 -4.68 15.84
N CYS A 54 -4.62 -5.13 14.97
CA CYS A 54 -4.31 -4.41 13.74
C CYS A 54 -5.35 -4.71 12.65
N ASP A 55 -5.54 -3.74 11.75
CA ASP A 55 -6.42 -3.92 10.61
C ASP A 55 -5.89 -5.00 9.68
N PHE A 56 -4.59 -4.95 9.38
CA PHE A 56 -3.91 -5.97 8.59
C PHE A 56 -2.92 -6.74 9.46
N VAL A 57 -3.39 -7.91 9.88
CA VAL A 57 -2.61 -8.83 10.68
C VAL A 57 -1.70 -9.68 9.78
N ILE A 58 -0.39 -9.54 9.99
CA ILE A 58 0.63 -10.39 9.40
C ILE A 58 1.36 -11.09 10.55
N LYS A 59 1.12 -12.39 10.70
CA LYS A 59 1.67 -13.20 11.80
C LYS A 59 3.12 -13.57 11.52
N ASP A 60 3.98 -12.57 11.62
CA ASP A 60 5.42 -12.69 11.41
C ASP A 60 6.20 -12.19 12.64
N PRO A 61 7.17 -12.95 13.17
CA PRO A 61 8.03 -12.51 14.29
C PRO A 61 8.83 -11.24 14.01
N LEU A 62 9.17 -10.97 12.74
CA LEU A 62 9.91 -9.78 12.29
C LEU A 62 9.01 -8.55 12.16
N ILE A 63 7.69 -8.72 12.24
CA ILE A 63 6.73 -7.61 12.23
C ILE A 63 6.45 -7.17 13.68
N SER A 64 6.30 -5.86 13.89
CA SER A 64 6.05 -5.29 15.22
C SER A 64 4.57 -5.38 15.53
N LYS A 65 4.17 -5.24 16.81
CA LYS A 65 2.75 -5.33 17.20
C LYS A 65 1.90 -4.41 16.35
N GLU A 66 2.30 -3.16 16.26
CA GLU A 66 1.92 -2.18 15.24
C GLU A 66 3.22 -1.80 14.52
N HIS A 67 3.29 -1.98 13.20
CA HIS A 67 4.55 -1.86 12.46
C HIS A 67 4.55 -0.64 11.56
N CYS A 68 3.52 -0.49 10.74
CA CYS A 68 3.33 0.71 9.93
C CYS A 68 1.84 1.02 9.81
N GLN A 69 1.54 2.23 9.37
CA GLN A 69 0.18 2.64 9.01
C GLN A 69 0.14 3.13 7.58
N ILE A 70 -1.02 2.97 6.95
CA ILE A 70 -1.36 3.69 5.73
C ILE A 70 -2.53 4.62 6.02
N THR A 71 -2.39 5.86 5.59
CA THR A 71 -3.42 6.90 5.71
C THR A 71 -3.82 7.44 4.35
N ILE A 72 -5.08 7.86 4.24
CA ILE A 72 -5.62 8.58 3.09
C ILE A 72 -5.82 10.03 3.52
N ASP A 73 -5.34 11.00 2.75
CA ASP A 73 -5.58 12.43 3.01
C ASP A 73 -6.89 12.94 2.36
N ASP A 74 -7.20 14.21 2.56
CA ASP A 74 -8.40 14.85 2.01
C ASP A 74 -8.39 14.94 0.46
N ASN A 75 -7.23 14.73 -0.17
CA ASN A 75 -7.06 14.69 -1.62
C ASN A 75 -7.05 13.24 -2.15
N GLU A 76 -7.44 12.26 -1.32
CA GLU A 76 -7.49 10.84 -1.66
C GLU A 76 -6.13 10.24 -2.01
N GLN A 77 -5.05 10.86 -1.50
CA GLN A 77 -3.69 10.39 -1.67
C GLN A 77 -3.31 9.44 -0.53
N PHE A 78 -2.62 8.35 -0.89
CA PHE A 78 -2.17 7.34 0.05
C PHE A 78 -0.78 7.66 0.58
N PHE A 79 -0.60 7.52 1.89
CA PHE A 79 0.67 7.71 2.56
C PHE A 79 0.97 6.55 3.49
N ILE A 80 2.23 6.15 3.55
CA ILE A 80 2.74 5.16 4.49
C ILE A 80 3.66 5.80 5.52
N GLU A 81 3.62 5.28 6.75
CA GLU A 81 4.48 5.71 7.85
C GLU A 81 4.86 4.49 8.71
N ASP A 82 6.14 4.37 9.03
CA ASP A 82 6.62 3.40 10.03
C ASP A 82 6.30 3.91 11.45
N LEU A 83 5.83 3.03 12.33
CA LEU A 83 5.39 3.36 13.68
C LEU A 83 6.47 3.12 14.75
N GLY A 84 7.75 3.24 14.38
CA GLY A 84 8.87 2.91 15.27
C GLY A 84 9.10 1.40 15.37
N SER A 85 8.93 0.71 14.25
CA SER A 85 9.03 -0.74 14.20
C SER A 85 10.48 -1.22 14.41
N ARG A 86 10.64 -2.45 14.92
CA ARG A 86 11.98 -3.02 15.18
C ARG A 86 12.81 -3.23 13.92
N ASN A 87 12.18 -3.59 12.80
CA ASN A 87 12.85 -3.98 11.56
C ASN A 87 12.65 -2.99 10.42
N SER A 88 12.12 -1.79 10.72
CA SER A 88 11.76 -0.73 9.78
C SER A 88 10.84 -1.16 8.63
N THR A 89 10.15 -0.18 8.07
CA THR A 89 9.39 -0.33 6.82
C THR A 89 10.20 0.25 5.67
N TYR A 90 10.24 -0.45 4.53
CA TYR A 90 10.94 0.04 3.33
C TYR A 90 9.96 0.26 2.18
N LEU A 91 10.11 1.37 1.47
CA LEU A 91 9.39 1.71 0.25
C LEU A 91 10.38 1.69 -0.91
N ASN A 92 10.14 0.83 -1.90
CA ASN A 92 11.00 0.65 -3.07
C ASN A 92 12.49 0.46 -2.72
N GLY A 93 12.76 -0.31 -1.65
CA GLY A 93 14.12 -0.60 -1.18
C GLY A 93 14.77 0.51 -0.33
N LYS A 94 14.08 1.63 -0.11
CA LYS A 94 14.53 2.72 0.77
C LYS A 94 13.78 2.67 2.09
N GLU A 95 14.51 2.77 3.20
CA GLU A 95 13.91 2.80 4.53
C GLU A 95 13.05 4.07 4.69
N LEU A 96 11.86 3.91 5.25
CA LEU A 96 11.00 5.04 5.59
C LEU A 96 11.55 5.77 6.82
N LYS A 97 11.84 7.06 6.67
CA LYS A 97 12.25 7.94 7.78
C LYS A 97 11.16 8.90 8.25
N LYS A 98 10.09 9.01 7.46
CA LYS A 98 8.94 9.88 7.70
C LYS A 98 7.75 9.38 6.89
N LYS A 99 6.56 9.89 7.21
CA LYS A 99 5.37 9.75 6.37
C LYS A 99 5.70 10.10 4.92
N THR A 100 5.43 9.17 4.01
CA THR A 100 5.80 9.25 2.60
C THR A 100 4.62 8.81 1.73
N GLN A 101 4.36 9.54 0.64
CA GLN A 101 3.30 9.19 -0.31
C GLN A 101 3.65 7.88 -1.03
N ILE A 102 2.65 7.02 -1.25
CA ILE A 102 2.79 5.78 -2.02
C ILE A 102 2.00 5.88 -3.33
N PHE A 103 2.53 5.26 -4.37
CA PHE A 103 2.01 5.30 -5.72
C PHE A 103 1.74 3.91 -6.27
N TYR A 104 0.91 3.85 -7.30
CA TYR A 104 0.58 2.61 -8.00
C TYR A 104 1.86 1.81 -8.36
N THR A 105 1.85 0.52 -8.07
CA THR A 105 2.94 -0.46 -8.19
C THR A 105 4.11 -0.35 -7.21
N ASP A 106 4.10 0.61 -6.28
CA ASP A 106 5.13 0.70 -5.26
C ASP A 106 5.26 -0.60 -4.46
N LYS A 107 6.51 -1.00 -4.22
CA LYS A 107 6.84 -2.17 -3.41
C LYS A 107 7.08 -1.73 -1.97
N ILE A 108 6.41 -2.37 -1.03
CA ILE A 108 6.58 -2.11 0.40
C ILE A 108 7.10 -3.39 1.05
N LEU A 109 8.16 -3.28 1.84
CA LEU A 109 8.68 -4.35 2.67
C LEU A 109 8.36 -4.05 4.13
N ILE A 110 7.72 -5.00 4.81
CA ILE A 110 7.30 -4.91 6.21
C ILE A 110 7.85 -6.16 6.91
N GLY A 111 8.89 -6.00 7.74
CA GLY A 111 9.68 -7.16 8.17
C GLY A 111 10.33 -7.85 6.96
N ASP A 112 9.96 -9.11 6.69
CA ASP A 112 10.35 -9.86 5.48
C ASP A 112 9.20 -10.01 4.45
N THR A 113 8.04 -9.40 4.75
CA THR A 113 6.86 -9.50 3.90
C THR A 113 6.89 -8.42 2.82
N ILE A 114 7.02 -8.85 1.58
CA ILE A 114 6.99 -8.00 0.40
C ILE A 114 5.54 -7.86 -0.03
N THR A 115 5.08 -6.62 -0.15
CA THR A 115 3.78 -6.27 -0.71
C THR A 115 3.97 -5.33 -1.90
N ARG A 116 2.94 -5.25 -2.75
CA ARG A 116 2.84 -4.28 -3.82
C ARG A 116 1.53 -3.54 -3.74
N PHE A 117 1.61 -2.21 -3.82
CA PHE A 117 0.47 -1.33 -3.79
C PHE A 117 -0.16 -1.17 -5.17
N PHE A 118 -1.49 -1.20 -5.19
CA PHE A 118 -2.32 -0.94 -6.35
C PHE A 118 -3.47 -0.02 -5.93
N ILE A 119 -4.09 0.61 -6.91
CA ILE A 119 -5.34 1.34 -6.73
C ILE A 119 -6.42 0.49 -7.41
N GLU A 120 -7.57 0.29 -6.76
CA GLU A 120 -8.67 -0.48 -7.33
C GLU A 120 -9.14 0.19 -8.62
N GLU A 121 -9.13 -0.59 -9.69
CA GLU A 121 -9.60 -0.21 -11.02
C GLU A 121 -11.06 -0.66 -11.18
N LYS A 122 -11.93 0.24 -11.65
CA LYS A 122 -13.33 -0.08 -11.98
C LYS A 122 -13.55 0.08 -13.47
N LEU A 123 -14.17 -0.94 -14.07
CA LEU A 123 -14.64 -0.89 -15.43
C LEU A 123 -16.00 -0.17 -15.48
N GLU A 124 -16.13 0.81 -16.38
CA GLU A 124 -17.43 1.38 -16.70
C GLU A 124 -18.22 0.35 -17.52
N LYS A 125 -19.33 -0.13 -16.97
CA LYS A 125 -20.33 -0.86 -17.75
C LYS A 125 -21.09 0.16 -18.59
N LYS A 126 -21.17 -0.10 -19.90
CA LYS A 126 -22.05 0.64 -20.83
C LYS A 126 -23.51 0.49 -20.43
#